data_AF-A0AB38C0A9-F1
#
_entry.id   AF-A0AB38C0A9-F1
#
_cell.length_a   1.000
_cell.length_b   1.000
_cell.length_c   1.000
_cell.angle_alpha   90.00
_cell.angle_beta   90.00
_cell.angle_gamma   90.00
#
_symmetry.space_group_name_H-M   'P 1'
#
loop_
_entity.id
_entity.type
_entity.pdbx_description
1 polymer ?
#
loop_
_entity_poly.entity_id
_entity_poly.type
_entity_poly.pdbx_seq_one_letter_code
_entity_poly.pdbx_strand_id
1 'polypeptide(L)'
;MAFLLLLPLLVSGFLVCLKDPTVYCRLHRYEGQMLYLLVGRYGIYCFLAAMFVTAALAGLFSHEWGVFCPKWAQTTDATSPVCFAVNTDFMGALGQMGQDFDITGRNFSQVGVFLALSGLLTLAMPSLGAFLTVRILKWQLGAGKKEEIAVYLLGQSVDHSPICSTLFDAFVDKEEVMITMADRKVYVGYIMDVGAPTEVTGVNQEILLIPTVSGYRDKDTLKVVYTTDYPSDTPLRPIGFRQENIVSISIFSDEVREAFKRADSERAGEESAKEKAAKDQLVKAITELVAVVQAAQR
;
A
#
# COMPACT_ATOMS: atom_id res chain seq x y z
N MET A 1 16.59 -7.51 34.41
CA MET A 1 16.83 -8.48 33.32
C MET A 1 15.69 -8.52 32.32
N ALA A 2 14.45 -8.93 32.68
CA ALA A 2 13.34 -9.05 31.73
C ALA A 2 12.97 -7.74 31.00
N PHE A 3 12.89 -6.61 31.71
CA PHE A 3 12.64 -5.29 31.10
C PHE A 3 13.73 -4.85 30.11
N LEU A 4 14.98 -5.28 30.33
CA LEU A 4 16.13 -4.94 29.50
C LEU A 4 16.12 -5.72 28.18
N LEU A 5 15.49 -6.90 28.14
CA LEU A 5 15.25 -7.68 26.92
C LEU A 5 13.98 -7.25 26.18
N LEU A 6 13.01 -6.68 26.91
CA LEU A 6 11.74 -6.23 26.33
C LEU A 6 11.95 -5.02 25.37
N LEU A 7 12.88 -4.13 25.70
CA LEU A 7 13.15 -2.92 24.90
C LEU A 7 13.72 -3.24 23.51
N PRO A 8 14.80 -4.04 23.35
CA PRO A 8 15.29 -4.45 22.02
C PRO A 8 14.23 -5.20 21.21
N LEU A 9 13.39 -5.99 21.88
CA LEU A 9 12.30 -6.73 21.24
C LEU A 9 11.23 -5.79 20.67
N LEU A 10 10.74 -4.82 21.45
CA LEU A 10 9.74 -3.85 20.99
C LEU A 10 10.31 -2.91 19.93
N VAL A 11 11.53 -2.41 20.14
CA VAL A 11 12.20 -1.50 19.21
C VAL A 11 12.46 -2.20 17.87
N SER A 12 12.93 -3.44 17.87
CA SER A 12 13.13 -4.20 16.63
C SER A 12 11.82 -4.45 15.89
N GLY A 13 10.76 -4.85 16.59
CA GLY A 13 9.43 -5.03 15.99
C GLY A 13 8.87 -3.75 15.37
N PHE A 14 9.08 -2.61 16.02
CA PHE A 14 8.69 -1.30 15.49
C PHE A 14 9.49 -0.94 14.25
N LEU A 15 10.81 -1.17 14.27
CA LEU A 15 11.67 -0.95 13.11
C LEU A 15 11.30 -1.85 11.91
N VAL A 16 10.83 -3.08 12.14
CA VAL A 16 10.31 -3.94 11.06
C VAL A 16 9.09 -3.29 10.40
N CYS A 17 8.15 -2.78 11.21
CA CYS A 17 6.93 -2.16 10.69
C CYS A 17 7.21 -0.92 9.83
N LEU A 18 8.29 -0.19 10.12
CA LEU A 18 8.71 0.98 9.34
C LEU A 18 9.59 0.65 8.12
N LYS A 19 10.48 -0.35 8.24
CA LYS A 19 11.47 -0.66 7.20
C LYS A 19 10.97 -1.63 6.15
N ASP A 20 10.11 -2.58 6.52
CA ASP A 20 9.58 -3.57 5.58
C ASP A 20 8.42 -2.96 4.78
N PRO A 21 8.58 -2.74 3.46
CA PRO A 21 7.57 -2.06 2.66
C PRO A 21 6.24 -2.83 2.63
N THR A 22 6.28 -4.15 2.72
CA THR A 22 5.07 -4.99 2.69
C THR A 22 4.19 -4.79 3.93
N VAL A 23 4.83 -4.67 5.09
CA VAL A 23 4.16 -4.45 6.37
C VAL A 23 3.72 -2.99 6.47
N TYR A 24 4.56 -2.06 6.02
CA TYR A 24 4.27 -0.63 6.04
C TYR A 24 2.99 -0.28 5.26
N CYS A 25 2.82 -0.80 4.03
CA CYS A 25 1.61 -0.53 3.24
C CYS A 25 0.33 -1.04 3.93
N ARG A 26 0.42 -2.09 4.75
CA ARG A 26 -0.72 -2.67 5.49
C ARG A 26 -0.91 -2.05 6.88
N LEU A 27 0.01 -1.19 7.33
CA LEU A 27 0.03 -0.68 8.69
C LEU A 27 -1.23 0.11 9.04
N HIS A 28 -1.72 0.93 8.10
CA HIS A 28 -2.94 1.73 8.22
C HIS A 28 -4.20 0.91 8.55
N ARG A 29 -4.20 -0.41 8.28
CA ARG A 29 -5.34 -1.29 8.58
C ARG A 29 -5.41 -1.69 10.06
N TYR A 30 -4.33 -1.51 10.81
CA TYR A 30 -4.23 -1.92 12.20
C TYR A 30 -4.41 -0.72 13.12
N GLU A 31 -5.53 -0.68 13.84
CA GLU A 31 -5.82 0.39 14.81
C GLU A 31 -5.52 -0.04 16.26
N GLY A 32 -5.05 0.93 17.06
CA GLY A 32 -4.95 0.84 18.52
C GLY A 32 -4.21 -0.40 19.03
N GLN A 33 -4.95 -1.28 19.74
CA GLN A 33 -4.38 -2.45 20.42
C GLN A 33 -3.74 -3.47 19.48
N MET A 34 -4.30 -3.63 18.27
CA MET A 34 -3.79 -4.59 17.29
C MET A 34 -2.41 -4.20 16.77
N LEU A 35 -2.11 -2.90 16.70
CA LEU A 35 -0.81 -2.39 16.27
C LEU A 35 0.30 -2.79 17.26
N TYR A 36 0.03 -2.70 18.57
CA TYR A 36 1.00 -3.13 19.59
C TYR A 36 1.27 -4.63 19.54
N LEU A 37 0.23 -5.45 19.32
CA LEU A 37 0.38 -6.90 19.15
C LEU A 37 1.17 -7.24 17.87
N LEU A 38 0.97 -6.48 16.80
CA LEU A 38 1.70 -6.64 15.54
C LEU A 38 3.20 -6.36 15.74
N VAL A 39 3.53 -5.24 16.38
CA VAL A 39 4.91 -4.87 16.74
C VAL A 39 5.54 -5.95 17.62
N GLY A 40 4.83 -6.41 18.66
CA GLY A 40 5.30 -7.48 19.54
C GLY A 40 5.58 -8.79 18.79
N ARG A 41 4.69 -9.19 17.86
CA ARG A 41 4.85 -10.39 17.04
C ARG A 41 6.12 -10.32 16.19
N TYR A 42 6.34 -9.21 15.48
CA TYR A 42 7.55 -9.05 14.66
C TYR A 42 8.81 -8.95 15.53
N GLY A 43 8.74 -8.32 16.70
CA GLY A 43 9.84 -8.31 17.67
C GLY A 43 10.25 -9.71 18.12
N ILE A 44 9.29 -10.58 18.42
CA ILE A 44 9.55 -11.99 18.77
C ILE A 44 10.23 -12.73 17.60
N TYR A 45 9.77 -12.54 16.37
CA TYR A 45 10.41 -13.16 15.20
C TYR A 45 11.85 -12.69 15.00
N CYS A 46 12.13 -11.39 15.15
CA CYS A 46 13.50 -10.86 15.09
C CYS A 46 14.37 -11.44 16.19
N PHE A 47 13.85 -11.56 17.42
CA PHE A 47 14.59 -12.12 18.54
C PHE A 47 14.91 -13.62 18.34
N LEU A 48 13.94 -14.42 17.89
CA LEU A 48 14.15 -15.84 17.60
C LEU A 48 15.16 -16.05 16.46
N ALA A 49 15.08 -15.23 15.41
CA ALA A 49 16.04 -15.27 14.31
C ALA A 49 17.45 -14.89 14.78
N ALA A 50 17.57 -13.84 15.61
CA ALA A 50 18.85 -13.44 16.18
C ALA A 50 19.44 -14.54 17.07
N MET A 51 18.63 -15.16 17.93
CA MET A 51 19.04 -16.30 18.77
C MET A 51 19.56 -17.47 17.93
N PHE A 52 18.86 -17.80 16.83
CA PHE A 52 19.30 -18.85 15.91
C PHE A 52 20.64 -18.51 15.25
N VAL A 53 20.82 -17.27 14.78
CA VAL A 53 22.07 -16.83 14.16
C VAL A 53 23.21 -16.83 15.18
N THR A 54 22.99 -16.32 16.39
CA THR A 54 24.00 -16.35 17.46
C THR A 54 24.36 -17.78 17.84
N ALA A 55 23.38 -18.70 17.89
CA ALA A 55 23.63 -20.11 18.18
C ALA A 55 24.43 -20.79 17.06
N ALA A 56 24.10 -20.51 15.80
CA ALA A 56 24.84 -21.02 14.65
C ALA A 56 26.29 -20.50 14.64
N LEU A 57 26.50 -19.21 14.91
CA LEU A 57 27.84 -18.63 15.03
C LEU A 57 28.63 -19.22 16.19
N ALA A 58 28.00 -19.38 17.36
CA ALA A 58 28.63 -20.00 18.51
C ALA A 58 29.01 -21.46 18.23
N GLY A 59 28.12 -22.25 17.63
CA GLY A 59 28.40 -23.65 17.31
C GLY A 59 29.41 -23.86 16.18
N LEU A 60 29.51 -22.93 15.23
CA LEU A 60 30.48 -23.03 14.12
C LEU A 60 31.86 -22.48 14.48
N PHE A 61 31.92 -21.43 15.31
CA PHE A 61 33.16 -20.69 15.54
C PHE A 61 33.64 -20.71 17.00
N SER A 62 32.78 -20.90 17.99
CA SER A 62 33.16 -20.87 19.42
C SER A 62 33.58 -22.25 19.91
N HIS A 63 34.70 -22.74 19.38
CA HIS A 63 35.31 -23.99 19.84
C HIS A 63 36.80 -23.81 20.13
N GLU A 64 37.29 -24.61 21.06
CA GLU A 64 38.72 -24.84 21.21
C GLU A 64 39.14 -25.81 20.10
N TRP A 65 39.80 -25.29 19.05
CA TRP A 65 40.26 -26.11 17.92
C TRP A 65 41.51 -26.95 18.26
N GLY A 66 41.95 -26.88 19.52
CA GLY A 66 43.14 -27.57 20.02
C GLY A 66 44.44 -26.92 19.57
N VAL A 67 45.52 -27.69 19.68
CA VAL A 67 46.86 -27.27 19.31
C VAL A 67 47.20 -27.84 17.95
N PHE A 68 47.46 -26.97 16.98
CA PHE A 68 48.00 -27.39 15.69
C PHE A 68 49.51 -27.60 15.82
N CYS A 69 49.94 -28.86 15.79
CA CYS A 69 51.34 -29.23 15.70
C CYS A 69 51.59 -29.99 14.37
N PRO A 70 52.60 -29.60 13.58
CA PRO A 70 53.04 -30.41 12.45
C PRO A 70 53.45 -31.82 12.92
N LYS A 71 53.09 -32.87 12.17
CA LYS A 71 53.37 -34.28 12.54
C LYS A 71 54.85 -34.56 12.84
N TRP A 72 55.76 -33.80 12.24
CA TRP A 72 57.20 -33.93 12.40
C TRP A 72 57.76 -33.23 13.66
N ALA A 73 56.93 -32.47 14.39
CA ALA A 73 57.31 -31.71 15.58
C ALA A 73 56.58 -32.18 16.86
N GLN A 74 55.91 -33.34 16.83
CA GLN A 74 55.32 -33.97 18.01
C GLN A 74 56.41 -34.61 18.88
N THR A 75 57.04 -33.82 19.74
CA THR A 75 57.81 -34.34 20.87
C THR A 75 56.90 -34.47 22.09
N THR A 76 57.18 -35.46 22.95
CA THR A 76 56.38 -35.82 24.14
C THR A 76 56.23 -34.73 25.19
N ASP A 77 57.02 -33.66 25.12
CA ASP A 77 56.94 -32.50 26.01
C ASP A 77 56.43 -31.26 25.25
N ALA A 78 55.35 -30.70 25.77
CA ALA A 78 54.45 -29.71 25.15
C ALA A 78 55.01 -28.28 25.02
N THR A 79 56.29 -28.11 24.70
CA THR A 79 56.91 -26.79 24.48
C THR A 79 57.81 -26.80 23.25
N SER A 80 57.23 -27.16 22.10
CA SER A 80 57.84 -26.89 20.80
C SER A 80 57.43 -25.48 20.34
N PRO A 81 58.37 -24.63 19.85
CA PRO A 81 58.07 -23.27 19.40
C PRO A 81 57.22 -23.23 18.10
N VAL A 82 56.84 -24.39 17.57
CA VAL A 82 56.14 -24.54 16.29
C VAL A 82 54.68 -24.96 16.49
N CYS A 83 54.26 -25.23 17.72
CA CYS A 83 52.87 -25.53 18.06
C CYS A 83 52.12 -24.25 18.42
N PHE A 84 51.03 -23.97 17.72
CA PHE A 84 50.16 -22.84 18.02
C PHE A 84 48.78 -23.35 18.45
N ALA A 85 48.34 -22.92 19.63
CA ALA A 85 46.99 -23.17 20.09
C ALA A 85 46.04 -22.21 19.36
N VAL A 86 45.04 -22.75 18.67
CA VAL A 86 43.98 -21.95 18.04
C VAL A 86 42.76 -22.02 18.94
N ASN A 87 42.59 -21.02 19.80
CA ASN A 87 41.37 -20.86 20.58
C ASN A 87 40.52 -19.75 19.98
N THR A 88 39.32 -20.09 19.50
CA THR A 88 38.34 -19.13 18.99
C THR A 88 37.11 -19.04 19.88
N ASP A 89 37.20 -19.45 21.14
CA ASP A 89 36.12 -19.30 22.13
C ASP A 89 35.92 -17.84 22.54
N PHE A 90 35.30 -17.08 21.64
CA PHE A 90 34.92 -15.69 21.86
C PHE A 90 33.87 -15.57 22.98
N MET A 91 33.08 -16.62 23.21
CA MET A 91 31.99 -16.61 24.18
C MET A 91 32.52 -16.70 25.62
N GLY A 92 33.53 -17.54 25.84
CA GLY A 92 34.31 -17.57 27.08
C GLY A 92 35.13 -16.30 27.28
N ALA A 93 35.84 -15.83 26.25
CA ALA A 93 36.67 -14.62 26.33
C ALA A 93 35.86 -13.35 26.67
N LEU A 94 34.73 -13.13 26.00
CA LEU A 94 33.82 -12.01 26.30
C LEU A 94 33.16 -12.16 27.66
N GLY A 95 32.93 -13.40 28.12
CA GLY A 95 32.39 -13.67 29.46
C GLY A 95 33.36 -13.23 30.56
N GLN A 96 34.64 -13.60 30.42
CA GLN A 96 35.70 -13.17 31.35
C GLN A 96 35.92 -11.66 31.29
N MET A 97 36.00 -11.07 30.10
CA MET A 97 36.11 -9.62 29.93
C MET A 97 34.94 -8.88 30.61
N GLY A 98 33.71 -9.38 30.50
CA GLY A 98 32.55 -8.80 31.16
C GLY A 98 32.60 -8.86 32.70
N GLN A 99 33.28 -9.85 33.27
CA GLN A 99 33.53 -9.96 34.71
C GLN A 99 34.64 -9.01 35.16
N ASP A 100 35.69 -8.84 34.35
CA ASP A 100 36.84 -7.97 34.66
C ASP A 100 36.44 -6.49 34.70
N PHE A 101 35.46 -6.07 33.91
CA PHE A 101 34.94 -4.70 33.93
C PHE A 101 33.89 -4.43 35.04
N ASP A 102 33.55 -5.43 35.88
CA ASP A 102 32.56 -5.35 36.98
C ASP A 102 31.16 -4.83 36.53
N ILE A 103 30.89 -4.85 35.23
CA ILE A 103 29.63 -4.38 34.61
C ILE A 103 28.49 -5.35 34.93
N THR A 104 28.82 -6.63 35.17
CA THR A 104 27.82 -7.69 35.40
C THR A 104 28.35 -8.66 36.45
N GLY A 105 27.58 -8.89 37.52
CA GLY A 105 28.05 -9.63 38.71
C GLY A 105 28.60 -11.04 38.40
N ARG A 106 29.30 -11.65 39.39
CA ARG A 106 30.07 -12.93 39.31
C ARG A 106 29.40 -14.13 38.61
N ASN A 107 28.10 -14.09 38.34
CA ASN A 107 27.35 -15.12 37.63
C ASN A 107 27.20 -14.84 36.12
N PHE A 108 27.84 -13.80 35.57
CA PHE A 108 27.84 -13.53 34.13
C PHE A 108 28.63 -14.62 33.41
N SER A 109 27.89 -15.63 32.95
CA SER A 109 28.41 -16.81 32.26
C SER A 109 28.34 -16.63 30.73
N GLN A 110 28.79 -17.65 29.99
CA GLN A 110 28.59 -17.75 28.53
C GLN A 110 27.12 -17.51 28.11
N VAL A 111 26.14 -17.87 28.97
CA VAL A 111 24.71 -17.61 28.72
C VAL A 111 24.38 -16.11 28.75
N GLY A 112 25.04 -15.33 29.61
CA GLY A 112 24.87 -13.87 29.66
C GLY A 112 25.39 -13.21 28.38
N VAL A 113 26.56 -13.64 27.90
CA VAL A 113 27.15 -13.18 26.63
C VAL A 113 26.25 -13.54 25.45
N PHE A 114 25.69 -14.76 25.45
CA PHE A 114 24.74 -15.21 24.43
C PHE A 114 23.53 -14.27 24.31
N LEU A 115 22.88 -13.99 25.44
CA LEU A 115 21.69 -13.14 25.48
C LEU A 115 22.00 -11.68 25.14
N ALA A 116 23.18 -11.19 25.50
CA ALA A 116 23.62 -9.84 25.15
C ALA A 116 23.87 -9.72 23.63
N LEU A 117 24.57 -10.70 23.04
CA LEU A 117 24.83 -10.75 21.59
C LEU A 117 23.54 -10.91 20.80
N SER A 118 22.63 -11.80 21.23
CA SER A 118 21.34 -11.97 20.55
C SER A 118 20.48 -10.71 20.68
N GLY A 119 20.48 -10.03 21.83
CA GLY A 119 19.81 -8.74 22.02
C GLY A 119 20.35 -7.63 21.10
N LEU A 120 21.67 -7.53 20.97
CA LEU A 120 22.30 -6.57 20.05
C LEU A 120 21.98 -6.89 18.59
N LEU A 121 22.08 -8.16 18.20
CA LEU A 121 21.78 -8.63 16.85
C LEU A 121 20.30 -8.44 16.49
N THR A 122 19.40 -8.55 17.46
CA THR A 122 17.96 -8.31 17.29
C THR A 122 17.68 -6.90 16.79
N LEU A 123 18.48 -5.89 17.15
CA LEU A 123 18.34 -4.51 16.65
C LEU A 123 18.83 -4.35 15.20
N ALA A 124 19.77 -5.17 14.74
CA ALA A 124 20.27 -5.16 13.37
C ALA A 124 19.37 -5.93 12.39
N MET A 125 18.61 -6.91 12.91
CA MET A 125 17.78 -7.81 12.12
C MET A 125 16.71 -7.12 11.26
N PRO A 126 16.02 -6.05 11.69
CA PRO A 126 15.02 -5.36 10.87
C PRO A 126 15.59 -4.79 9.57
N SER A 127 16.80 -4.23 9.59
CA SER A 127 17.47 -3.74 8.38
C SER A 127 17.83 -4.86 7.42
N LEU A 128 18.32 -5.98 7.94
CA LEU A 128 18.64 -7.16 7.14
C LEU A 128 17.37 -7.77 6.53
N GLY A 129 16.30 -7.88 7.33
CA GLY A 129 14.99 -8.34 6.90
C GLY A 129 14.44 -7.49 5.76
N ALA A 130 14.40 -6.16 5.92
CA ALA A 130 13.93 -5.25 4.88
C ALA A 130 14.77 -5.32 3.59
N PHE A 131 16.08 -5.47 3.71
CA PHE A 131 16.94 -5.67 2.55
C PHE A 131 16.63 -6.98 1.82
N LEU A 132 16.44 -8.07 2.57
CA LEU A 132 16.09 -9.38 2.02
C LEU A 132 14.71 -9.36 1.37
N THR A 133 13.69 -8.76 1.99
CA THR A 133 12.34 -8.67 1.41
C THR A 133 12.37 -7.92 0.09
N VAL A 134 12.99 -6.74 0.03
CA VAL A 134 13.11 -5.99 -1.24
C VAL A 134 13.85 -6.79 -2.30
N ARG A 135 14.92 -7.51 -1.93
CA ARG A 135 15.68 -8.33 -2.88
C ARG A 135 14.87 -9.53 -3.40
N ILE A 136 14.11 -10.20 -2.54
CA ILE A 136 13.22 -11.29 -2.92
C ILE A 136 12.10 -10.78 -3.82
N LEU A 137 11.47 -9.64 -3.48
CA LEU A 137 10.43 -9.03 -4.31
C LEU A 137 10.95 -8.62 -5.68
N LYS A 138 12.15 -8.01 -5.75
CA LYS A 138 12.82 -7.71 -7.04
C LYS A 138 13.00 -8.97 -7.89
N TRP A 139 13.42 -10.07 -7.25
CA TRP A 139 13.65 -11.32 -7.96
C TRP A 139 12.34 -11.97 -8.42
N GLN A 140 11.29 -11.94 -7.61
CA GLN A 140 9.98 -12.51 -7.94
C GLN A 140 9.25 -11.71 -9.02
N LEU A 141 9.30 -10.36 -8.96
CA LEU A 141 8.57 -9.48 -9.86
C LEU A 141 9.35 -9.16 -11.14
N GLY A 142 10.64 -9.52 -11.23
CA GLY A 142 11.53 -9.08 -12.31
C GLY A 142 11.71 -7.55 -12.39
N ALA A 143 11.28 -6.84 -11.34
CA ALA A 143 11.22 -5.38 -11.31
C ALA A 143 12.62 -4.77 -11.22
N GLY A 144 12.92 -3.84 -12.13
CA GLY A 144 14.20 -3.13 -12.17
C GLY A 144 14.27 -2.01 -11.14
N LYS A 145 13.13 -1.37 -10.88
CA LYS A 145 13.02 -0.15 -10.05
C LYS A 145 12.28 -0.39 -8.74
N LYS A 146 12.55 0.43 -7.73
CA LYS A 146 11.84 0.40 -6.44
C LYS A 146 10.38 0.86 -6.58
N GLU A 147 10.12 1.77 -7.51
CA GLU A 147 8.78 2.33 -7.78
C GLU A 147 7.80 1.26 -8.25
N GLU A 148 8.21 0.36 -9.14
CA GLU A 148 7.39 -0.77 -9.62
C GLU A 148 6.92 -1.68 -8.48
N ILE A 149 7.79 -1.92 -7.50
CA ILE A 149 7.48 -2.71 -6.31
C ILE A 149 6.46 -1.96 -5.42
N ALA A 150 6.63 -0.65 -5.27
CA ALA A 150 5.69 0.17 -4.51
C ALA A 150 4.29 0.17 -5.16
N VAL A 151 4.23 0.31 -6.49
CA VAL A 151 2.97 0.22 -7.25
C VAL A 151 2.33 -1.16 -7.07
N TYR A 152 3.09 -2.25 -7.22
CA TYR A 152 2.55 -3.60 -6.99
C TYR A 152 1.99 -3.81 -5.57
N LEU A 153 2.74 -3.37 -4.55
CA LEU A 153 2.30 -3.45 -3.16
C LEU A 153 1.07 -2.57 -2.88
N LEU A 154 0.98 -1.43 -3.54
CA LEU A 154 -0.18 -0.55 -3.48
C LEU A 154 -1.42 -1.24 -4.06
N GLY A 155 -1.30 -1.85 -5.25
CA GLY A 155 -2.38 -2.60 -5.89
C GLY A 155 -2.92 -3.72 -4.98
N GLN A 156 -2.04 -4.55 -4.42
CA GLN A 156 -2.45 -5.60 -3.48
C GLN A 156 -3.11 -5.04 -2.20
N SER A 157 -2.74 -3.82 -1.78
CA SER A 157 -3.36 -3.16 -0.63
C SER A 157 -4.77 -2.64 -0.95
N VAL A 158 -5.10 -2.50 -2.22
CA VAL A 158 -6.32 -1.85 -2.73
C VAL A 158 -7.39 -2.85 -3.16
N ASP A 159 -7.02 -4.12 -3.43
CA ASP A 159 -7.89 -5.23 -3.87
C ASP A 159 -9.22 -5.43 -3.11
N HIS A 160 -9.35 -4.92 -1.88
CA HIS A 160 -10.56 -5.12 -1.06
C HIS A 160 -11.66 -4.08 -1.31
N SER A 161 -11.37 -2.99 -2.03
CA SER A 161 -12.34 -1.93 -2.33
C SER A 161 -12.49 -1.77 -3.84
N PRO A 162 -13.67 -2.08 -4.42
CA PRO A 162 -13.90 -1.94 -5.86
C PRO A 162 -13.64 -0.54 -6.40
N ILE A 163 -13.97 0.51 -5.63
CA ILE A 163 -13.70 1.90 -6.04
C ILE A 163 -12.20 2.16 -6.08
N CYS A 164 -11.47 1.71 -5.06
CA CYS A 164 -10.02 1.90 -5.01
C CYS A 164 -9.32 1.09 -6.11
N SER A 165 -9.76 -0.16 -6.36
CA SER A 165 -9.17 -0.99 -7.41
C SER A 165 -9.39 -0.36 -8.77
N THR A 166 -10.60 0.10 -9.09
CA THR A 166 -10.86 0.79 -10.37
C THR A 166 -10.05 2.09 -10.49
N LEU A 167 -9.86 2.86 -9.42
CA LEU A 167 -8.99 4.05 -9.44
C LEU A 167 -7.52 3.69 -9.70
N PHE A 168 -7.05 2.63 -9.06
CA PHE A 168 -5.67 2.17 -9.20
C PHE A 168 -5.42 1.58 -10.59
N ASP A 169 -6.34 0.76 -11.10
CA ASP A 169 -6.29 0.20 -12.46
C ASP A 169 -6.30 1.34 -13.50
N ALA A 170 -7.19 2.32 -13.36
CA ALA A 170 -7.22 3.49 -14.24
C ALA A 170 -5.94 4.33 -14.18
N PHE A 171 -5.29 4.42 -13.03
CA PHE A 171 -3.98 5.09 -12.88
C PHE A 171 -2.86 4.32 -13.60
N VAL A 172 -2.84 2.98 -13.47
CA VAL A 172 -1.84 2.11 -14.09
C VAL A 172 -2.00 2.07 -15.62
N ASP A 173 -3.25 1.86 -16.08
CA ASP A 173 -3.58 1.69 -17.50
C ASP A 173 -3.77 3.03 -18.22
N LYS A 174 -3.79 4.15 -17.48
CA LYS A 174 -4.03 5.52 -17.97
C LYS A 174 -5.37 5.64 -18.70
N GLU A 175 -6.39 4.98 -18.17
CA GLU A 175 -7.74 5.07 -18.68
C GLU A 175 -8.45 6.32 -18.15
N GLU A 176 -9.33 6.88 -18.98
CA GLU A 176 -10.17 7.99 -18.57
C GLU A 176 -11.32 7.48 -17.72
N VAL A 177 -11.59 8.15 -16.59
CA VAL A 177 -12.65 7.75 -15.66
C VAL A 177 -13.66 8.87 -15.47
N MET A 178 -14.90 8.48 -15.26
CA MET A 178 -15.98 9.35 -14.82
C MET A 178 -16.22 9.15 -13.32
N ILE A 179 -16.06 10.22 -12.56
CA ILE A 179 -16.25 10.28 -11.11
C ILE A 179 -17.48 11.12 -10.81
N THR A 180 -18.42 10.56 -10.05
CA THR A 180 -19.54 11.31 -9.47
C THR A 180 -19.26 11.60 -8.00
N MET A 181 -19.31 12.88 -7.64
CA MET A 181 -19.06 13.38 -6.29
C MET A 181 -20.37 13.50 -5.49
N ALA A 182 -20.25 13.54 -4.16
CA ALA A 182 -21.38 13.65 -3.23
C ALA A 182 -22.20 14.96 -3.40
N ASP A 183 -21.57 16.03 -3.89
CA ASP A 183 -22.21 17.31 -4.23
C ASP A 183 -22.94 17.28 -5.59
N ARG A 184 -23.05 16.10 -6.22
CA ARG A 184 -23.56 15.85 -7.57
C ARG A 184 -22.70 16.42 -8.70
N LYS A 185 -21.49 16.92 -8.44
CA LYS A 185 -20.57 17.23 -9.54
C LYS A 185 -20.06 15.96 -10.18
N VAL A 186 -19.86 16.02 -11.49
CA VAL A 186 -19.29 14.93 -12.27
C VAL A 186 -18.02 15.44 -12.92
N TYR A 187 -16.94 14.68 -12.78
CA TYR A 187 -15.67 14.93 -13.42
C TYR A 187 -15.30 13.75 -14.30
N VAL A 188 -14.81 14.03 -15.50
CA VAL A 188 -14.27 13.04 -16.43
C VAL A 188 -12.82 13.42 -16.67
N GLY A 189 -11.90 12.47 -16.56
CA GLY A 189 -10.49 12.72 -16.80
C GLY A 189 -9.57 11.59 -16.34
N TYR A 190 -8.28 11.89 -16.32
CA TYR A 190 -7.22 10.93 -16.00
C TYR A 190 -6.79 11.04 -14.55
N ILE A 191 -6.61 9.89 -13.89
CA ILE A 191 -6.01 9.82 -12.56
C ILE A 191 -4.50 9.99 -12.68
N MET A 192 -3.96 10.98 -11.97
CA MET A 192 -2.53 11.29 -11.94
C MET A 192 -1.83 10.73 -10.71
N ASP A 193 -2.56 10.63 -9.59
CA ASP A 193 -2.04 10.09 -8.34
C ASP A 193 -3.22 9.56 -7.51
N VAL A 194 -2.99 8.45 -6.83
CA VAL A 194 -3.95 7.80 -5.93
C VAL A 194 -3.58 7.97 -4.45
N GLY A 195 -2.49 8.71 -4.17
CA GLY A 195 -1.99 8.92 -2.82
C GLY A 195 -1.14 7.76 -2.32
N ALA A 196 -0.08 8.07 -1.57
CA ALA A 196 0.75 7.06 -0.91
C ALA A 196 0.19 6.73 0.48
N PRO A 197 0.21 5.45 0.91
CA PRO A 197 -0.20 5.08 2.24
C PRO A 197 0.80 5.63 3.26
N THR A 198 0.28 6.21 4.33
CA THR A 198 1.06 6.63 5.49
C THR A 198 0.82 5.68 6.67
N GLU A 199 1.56 5.86 7.77
CA GLU A 199 1.40 5.05 9.00
C GLU A 199 -0.02 5.12 9.58
N VAL A 200 -0.66 6.29 9.44
CA VAL A 200 -1.96 6.59 10.04
C VAL A 200 -3.08 6.51 9.02
N THR A 201 -2.76 6.75 7.75
CA THR A 201 -3.77 6.92 6.70
C THR A 201 -3.51 5.98 5.53
N GLY A 202 -4.55 5.25 5.12
CA GLY A 202 -4.46 4.39 3.95
C GLY A 202 -4.37 5.19 2.65
N VAL A 203 -4.28 4.46 1.53
CA VAL A 203 -4.36 4.98 0.15
C VAL A 203 -5.68 5.74 -0.10
N ASN A 204 -6.66 5.59 0.78
CA ASN A 204 -8.05 5.99 0.53
C ASN A 204 -8.39 7.43 0.91
N GLN A 205 -7.42 8.35 0.89
CA GLN A 205 -7.67 9.73 1.32
C GLN A 205 -7.91 10.67 0.16
N GLU A 206 -6.91 10.82 -0.71
CA GLU A 206 -6.87 11.86 -1.72
C GLU A 206 -6.40 11.30 -3.05
N ILE A 207 -7.06 11.75 -4.12
CA ILE A 207 -6.69 11.44 -5.50
C ILE A 207 -6.43 12.74 -6.25
N LEU A 208 -5.52 12.70 -7.22
CA LEU A 208 -5.29 13.79 -8.16
C LEU A 208 -5.87 13.38 -9.52
N LEU A 209 -6.76 14.21 -10.06
CA LEU A 209 -7.33 14.00 -11.40
C LEU A 209 -7.14 15.24 -12.27
N ILE A 210 -6.73 15.02 -13.51
CA ILE A 210 -6.74 16.05 -14.56
C ILE A 210 -8.06 15.90 -15.32
N PRO A 211 -9.00 16.86 -15.18
CA PRO A 211 -10.28 16.77 -15.86
C PRO A 211 -10.15 17.13 -17.34
N THR A 212 -10.81 16.34 -18.18
CA THR A 212 -11.09 16.64 -19.60
C THR A 212 -12.46 17.29 -19.73
N VAL A 213 -13.46 16.82 -18.96
CA VAL A 213 -14.83 17.35 -18.96
C VAL A 213 -15.35 17.40 -17.53
N SER A 214 -16.15 18.42 -17.20
CA SER A 214 -16.94 18.45 -15.97
C SER A 214 -18.39 18.81 -16.22
N GLY A 215 -19.21 18.48 -15.23
CA GLY A 215 -20.64 18.64 -15.27
C GLY A 215 -21.28 18.39 -13.91
N TYR A 216 -22.57 18.11 -13.92
CA TYR A 216 -23.31 17.75 -12.73
C TYR A 216 -24.37 16.70 -13.06
N ARG A 217 -24.80 15.97 -12.03
CA ARG A 217 -25.93 15.05 -12.11
C ARG A 217 -27.19 15.80 -11.70
N ASP A 218 -28.15 15.86 -12.60
CA ASP A 218 -29.43 16.50 -12.35
C ASP A 218 -30.17 15.75 -11.22
N LYS A 219 -30.84 16.52 -10.35
CA LYS A 219 -31.45 15.98 -9.13
C LYS A 219 -32.69 15.13 -9.42
N ASP A 220 -33.49 15.55 -10.40
CA ASP A 220 -34.81 14.98 -10.65
C ASP A 220 -34.73 13.86 -11.69
N THR A 221 -33.90 14.04 -12.73
CA THR A 221 -33.73 13.07 -13.82
C THR A 221 -32.57 12.10 -13.61
N LEU A 222 -31.67 12.39 -12.65
CA LEU A 222 -30.42 11.65 -12.43
C LEU A 222 -29.53 11.54 -13.69
N LYS A 223 -29.73 12.40 -14.69
CA LYS A 223 -28.90 12.46 -15.91
C LYS A 223 -27.63 13.25 -15.65
N VAL A 224 -26.56 12.86 -16.34
CA VAL A 224 -25.30 13.62 -16.31
C VAL A 224 -25.36 14.72 -17.36
N VAL A 225 -25.25 15.97 -16.91
CA VAL A 225 -25.20 17.16 -17.76
C VAL A 225 -23.78 17.68 -17.78
N TYR A 226 -23.11 17.59 -18.93
CA TYR A 226 -21.77 18.14 -19.14
C TYR A 226 -21.87 19.64 -19.39
N THR A 227 -21.07 20.44 -18.69
CA THR A 227 -21.13 21.91 -18.75
C THR A 227 -19.83 22.56 -19.20
N THR A 228 -18.69 21.90 -18.97
CA THR A 228 -17.38 22.53 -19.17
C THR A 228 -16.42 21.52 -19.76
N ASP A 229 -15.97 21.79 -20.98
CA ASP A 229 -14.88 21.08 -21.63
C ASP A 229 -13.56 21.80 -21.29
N TYR A 230 -12.61 21.07 -20.75
CA TYR A 230 -11.29 21.61 -20.42
C TYR A 230 -10.37 21.48 -21.63
N PRO A 231 -9.71 22.56 -22.05
CA PRO A 231 -8.84 22.52 -23.23
C PRO A 231 -7.55 21.75 -22.95
N SER A 232 -7.26 20.77 -23.81
CA SER A 232 -6.05 19.95 -23.77
C SER A 232 -4.75 20.74 -23.97
N ASP A 233 -4.84 21.90 -24.63
CA ASP A 233 -3.69 22.71 -25.04
C ASP A 233 -3.12 23.58 -23.90
N THR A 234 -3.87 23.75 -22.82
CA THR A 234 -3.37 24.47 -21.64
C THR A 234 -2.89 23.49 -20.58
N PRO A 235 -1.75 23.76 -19.92
CA PRO A 235 -1.30 22.93 -18.80
C PRO A 235 -2.27 23.07 -17.63
N LEU A 236 -3.24 22.15 -17.57
CA LEU A 236 -4.19 22.04 -16.48
C LEU A 236 -3.46 21.51 -15.25
N ARG A 237 -3.70 22.16 -14.11
CA ARG A 237 -3.23 21.63 -12.83
C ARG A 237 -4.19 20.53 -12.38
N PRO A 238 -3.67 19.41 -11.84
CA PRO A 238 -4.52 18.38 -11.30
C PRO A 238 -5.36 18.93 -10.14
N ILE A 239 -6.59 18.44 -10.03
CA ILE A 239 -7.50 18.75 -8.94
C ILE A 239 -7.41 17.62 -7.91
N GLY A 240 -7.20 18.00 -6.65
CA GLY A 240 -7.22 17.08 -5.51
C GLY A 240 -8.65 16.84 -5.03
N PHE A 241 -9.06 15.57 -4.97
CA PHE A 241 -10.36 15.16 -4.44
C PHE A 241 -10.18 14.23 -3.26
N ARG A 242 -11.05 14.35 -2.26
CA ARG A 242 -11.15 13.32 -1.22
C ARG A 242 -11.94 12.12 -1.72
N GLN A 243 -11.39 10.92 -1.55
CA GLN A 243 -12.04 9.71 -2.03
C GLN A 243 -13.35 9.41 -1.28
N GLU A 244 -13.45 9.80 -0.01
CA GLU A 244 -14.68 9.67 0.79
C GLU A 244 -15.90 10.39 0.16
N ASN A 245 -15.64 11.39 -0.68
CA ASN A 245 -16.69 12.15 -1.37
C ASN A 245 -17.08 11.55 -2.72
N ILE A 246 -16.43 10.47 -3.17
CA ILE A 246 -16.76 9.78 -4.41
C ILE A 246 -17.94 8.85 -4.17
N VAL A 247 -19.04 9.09 -4.86
CA VAL A 247 -20.25 8.26 -4.80
C VAL A 247 -20.15 7.08 -5.75
N SER A 248 -19.63 7.30 -6.95
CA SER A 248 -19.46 6.25 -7.96
C SER A 248 -18.35 6.58 -8.94
N ILE A 249 -17.68 5.55 -9.44
CA ILE A 249 -16.68 5.61 -10.50
C ILE A 249 -17.04 4.64 -11.62
N SER A 250 -16.73 5.01 -12.85
CA SER A 250 -16.81 4.14 -14.03
C SER A 250 -15.75 4.53 -15.05
N ILE A 251 -15.24 3.57 -15.81
CA ILE A 251 -14.40 3.85 -16.99
C ILE A 251 -15.23 4.66 -17.97
N PHE A 252 -14.66 5.76 -18.45
CA PHE A 252 -15.29 6.65 -19.41
C PHE A 252 -15.04 6.16 -20.83
N SER A 253 -16.09 6.16 -21.63
CA SER A 253 -16.01 5.86 -23.06
C SER A 253 -16.83 6.88 -23.83
N ASP A 254 -16.17 7.56 -24.76
CA ASP A 254 -16.83 8.52 -25.65
C ASP A 254 -17.89 7.86 -26.53
N GLU A 255 -17.67 6.61 -26.94
CA GLU A 255 -18.64 5.86 -27.74
C GLU A 255 -19.97 5.67 -26.99
N VAL A 256 -19.87 5.31 -25.71
CA VAL A 256 -21.04 5.16 -24.83
C VAL A 256 -21.74 6.50 -24.63
N ARG A 257 -20.97 7.59 -24.45
CA ARG A 257 -21.53 8.94 -24.31
C ARG A 257 -22.30 9.37 -25.56
N GLU A 258 -21.73 9.16 -26.75
CA GLU A 258 -22.38 9.51 -28.01
C GLU A 258 -23.62 8.65 -28.28
N ALA A 259 -23.61 7.37 -27.89
CA ALA A 259 -24.78 6.51 -27.96
C ALA A 259 -25.93 7.04 -27.08
N PHE A 260 -25.65 7.48 -25.86
CA PHE A 260 -26.66 8.10 -24.99
C PHE A 260 -27.20 9.42 -25.55
N LYS A 261 -26.35 10.28 -26.12
CA LYS A 261 -26.78 11.52 -26.77
C LYS A 261 -27.76 11.25 -27.92
N ARG A 262 -27.47 10.27 -28.77
CA ARG A 262 -28.36 9.89 -29.88
C ARG A 262 -29.71 9.41 -29.36
N ALA A 263 -29.72 8.48 -28.40
CA ALA A 263 -30.96 7.98 -27.81
C ALA A 263 -31.80 9.08 -27.14
N ASP A 264 -31.17 10.04 -26.47
CA ASP A 264 -31.87 11.19 -25.88
C ASP A 264 -32.43 12.15 -26.93
N SER A 265 -31.70 12.37 -28.04
CA SER A 265 -32.20 13.17 -29.16
C SER A 265 -33.39 12.54 -29.87
N GLU A 266 -33.39 11.20 -30.01
CA GLU A 266 -34.51 10.44 -30.58
C GLU A 266 -35.75 10.52 -29.70
N ARG A 267 -35.59 10.35 -28.38
CA ARG A 267 -36.68 10.50 -27.40
C ARG A 267 -37.27 11.91 -27.39
N ALA A 268 -36.42 12.94 -27.43
CA ALA A 268 -36.88 14.32 -27.51
C ALA A 268 -37.64 14.60 -28.83
N GLY A 269 -37.18 14.00 -29.93
CA GLY A 269 -37.89 13.99 -31.21
C GLY A 269 -39.28 13.35 -31.11
N GLU A 270 -39.39 12.18 -30.49
CA GLU A 270 -40.66 11.50 -30.27
C GLU A 270 -41.62 12.29 -29.37
N GLU A 271 -41.13 12.87 -28.28
CA GLU A 271 -41.96 13.69 -27.39
C GLU A 271 -42.49 14.94 -28.10
N SER A 272 -41.63 15.65 -28.83
CA SER A 272 -42.05 16.82 -29.62
C SER A 272 -43.04 16.44 -30.73
N ALA A 273 -42.89 15.28 -31.36
CA ALA A 273 -43.84 14.76 -32.35
C ALA A 273 -45.20 14.41 -31.72
N LYS A 274 -45.20 13.77 -30.54
CA LYS A 274 -46.43 13.48 -29.76
C LYS A 274 -47.13 14.77 -29.33
N GLU A 275 -46.37 15.76 -28.85
CA GLU A 275 -46.92 17.06 -28.45
C GLU A 275 -47.55 17.79 -29.65
N LYS A 276 -46.87 17.78 -30.80
CA LYS A 276 -47.40 18.35 -32.04
C LYS A 276 -48.68 17.64 -32.50
N ALA A 277 -48.69 16.31 -32.50
CA ALA A 277 -49.87 15.53 -32.85
C ALA A 277 -51.07 15.80 -31.91
N ALA A 278 -50.81 15.95 -30.61
CA ALA A 278 -51.84 16.29 -29.63
C ALA A 278 -52.41 17.71 -29.87
N LYS A 279 -51.54 18.69 -30.17
CA LYS A 279 -51.95 20.05 -30.54
C LYS A 279 -52.78 20.06 -31.82
N ASP A 280 -52.35 19.33 -32.85
CA ASP A 280 -53.07 19.23 -34.13
C ASP A 280 -54.45 18.57 -33.95
N GLN A 281 -54.55 17.53 -33.11
CA GLN A 281 -55.83 16.91 -32.75
C GLN A 281 -56.77 17.88 -32.01
N LEU A 282 -56.23 18.67 -31.06
CA LEU A 282 -57.00 19.67 -30.33
C LEU A 282 -57.54 20.75 -31.28
N VAL A 283 -56.70 21.25 -32.18
CA VAL A 283 -57.11 22.25 -33.19
C VAL A 283 -58.21 21.68 -34.09
N LYS A 284 -58.07 20.42 -34.54
CA LYS A 284 -59.11 19.77 -35.35
C LYS A 284 -60.43 19.65 -34.59
N ALA A 285 -60.40 19.22 -33.33
CA ALA A 285 -61.59 19.11 -32.49
C ALA A 285 -62.29 20.47 -32.27
N ILE A 286 -61.52 21.53 -32.02
CA ILE A 286 -62.06 22.90 -31.90
C ILE A 286 -62.72 23.33 -33.22
N THR A 287 -62.09 23.05 -34.36
CA THR A 287 -62.61 23.44 -35.68
C THR A 287 -63.92 22.72 -36.01
N GLU A 288 -64.03 21.43 -35.70
CA GLU A 288 -65.26 20.65 -35.84
C GLU A 288 -66.37 21.19 -34.94
N LEU A 289 -66.05 21.53 -33.68
CA LEU A 289 -67.02 22.10 -32.74
C LEU A 289 -67.56 23.45 -33.24
N VAL A 290 -66.69 24.32 -33.76
CA VAL A 290 -67.06 25.62 -34.34
C VAL A 290 -67.97 25.43 -35.55
N ALA A 291 -67.68 24.46 -36.43
CA ALA A 291 -68.52 24.16 -37.59
C ALA A 291 -69.92 23.68 -37.18
N VAL A 292 -70.03 22.84 -36.14
CA VAL A 292 -71.32 22.37 -35.59
C VAL A 292 -72.11 23.54 -34.98
N VAL A 293 -71.46 24.42 -34.22
CA VAL A 293 -72.11 25.60 -33.64
C VAL A 293 -72.61 26.56 -34.71
N GLN A 294 -71.82 26.81 -35.77
CA GLN A 294 -72.24 27.65 -36.88
C GLN A 294 -73.38 27.03 -37.70
N ALA A 295 -73.43 25.70 -37.83
CA ALA A 295 -74.53 25.01 -38.47
C ALA A 295 -75.83 25.05 -37.63
N ALA A 296 -75.74 25.09 -36.31
CA ALA A 296 -76.88 25.21 -35.41
C ALA A 296 -77.45 26.64 -35.30
N GLN A 297 -76.73 27.66 -35.79
CA GLN A 297 -77.14 29.07 -35.79
C GLN A 297 -77.76 29.54 -37.12
N ARG A 298 -77.92 28.64 -38.11
CA ARG A 298 -78.66 28.89 -39.37
C ARG A 298 -80.00 28.19 -39.35
#